data_AF-A0A2W2C0C8-F1
#
_entry.id   AF-A0A2W2C0C8-F1
#
_cell.length_a   1.000
_cell.length_b   1.000
_cell.length_c   1.000
_cell.angle_alpha   90.00
_cell.angle_beta   90.00
_cell.angle_gamma   90.00
#
_symmetry.space_group_name_H-M   'P 1'
#
loop_
_entity.id
_entity.type
_entity.pdbx_description
1 polymer ?
#
loop_
_entity_poly.entity_id
_entity_poly.type
_entity_poly.pdbx_seq_one_letter_code
_entity_poly.pdbx_strand_id
1 'polypeptide(L)'
;MEFEAFVRAGLPGLLRYGHALTGSPHDGADLVQSVLERVGSHWARLQRQDVDPTAYVRRAMANAHVSRWRRHRRELLVDEPPVCCLRSCGTRCLRSCGTRS
;
A
#
# COMPACT_ATOMS: atom_id res chain seq x y z
N MET A 1 2.19 24.68 -10.71
CA MET A 1 3.10 24.62 -9.54
C MET A 1 4.08 23.48 -9.79
N GLU A 2 5.36 23.67 -9.44
CA GLU A 2 6.36 22.60 -9.50
C GLU A 2 6.15 21.62 -8.31
N PHE A 3 6.51 20.34 -8.47
CA PHE A 3 6.22 19.29 -7.50
C PHE A 3 6.96 19.51 -6.17
N GLU A 4 8.24 19.87 -6.20
CA GLU A 4 9.04 20.18 -5.01
C GLU A 4 8.42 21.31 -4.18
N ALA A 5 7.93 22.36 -4.85
CA ALA A 5 7.24 23.46 -4.19
C ALA A 5 5.95 22.99 -3.48
N PHE A 6 5.16 22.13 -4.12
CA PHE A 6 3.98 21.52 -3.52
C PHE A 6 4.35 20.67 -2.30
N VAL A 7 5.36 19.80 -2.43
CA VAL A 7 5.81 18.93 -1.34
C VAL A 7 6.31 19.77 -0.17
N ARG A 8 7.17 20.75 -0.40
CA ARG A 8 7.74 21.60 0.66
C ARG A 8 6.66 22.33 1.45
N ALA A 9 5.62 22.83 0.78
CA ALA A 9 4.50 23.50 1.44
C ALA A 9 3.57 22.52 2.16
N GLY A 10 3.29 21.35 1.57
CA GLY A 10 2.31 20.39 2.08
C GLY A 10 2.83 19.40 3.11
N LEU A 11 4.14 19.13 3.14
CA LEU A 11 4.74 18.03 3.89
C LEU A 11 4.39 18.03 5.40
N PRO A 12 4.46 19.15 6.14
CA PRO A 12 4.09 19.15 7.56
C PRO A 12 2.62 18.75 7.80
N GLY A 13 1.72 19.15 6.91
CA GLY A 13 0.31 18.78 6.98
C GLY A 13 0.07 17.31 6.62
N LEU A 14 0.80 16.79 5.64
CA LEU A 14 0.73 15.39 5.23
C LEU A 14 1.28 14.46 6.32
N LEU A 15 2.36 14.83 7.01
CA LEU A 15 2.89 14.04 8.14
C LEU A 15 1.89 13.94 9.30
N ARG A 16 1.23 15.04 9.67
CA ARG A 16 0.15 15.02 10.67
C ARG A 16 -1.00 14.13 10.25
N TYR A 17 -1.38 14.19 8.97
CA TYR A 17 -2.44 13.34 8.43
C TYR A 17 -2.02 11.85 8.39
N GLY A 18 -0.78 11.56 8.00
CA GLY A 18 -0.22 10.22 8.02
C GLY A 18 -0.24 9.62 9.43
N HIS A 19 0.22 10.39 10.43
CA HIS A 19 0.15 10.00 11.83
C HIS A 19 -1.30 9.73 12.27
N ALA A 20 -2.27 10.58 11.88
CA ALA A 20 -3.66 10.37 12.24
C ALA A 20 -4.24 9.06 11.68
N LEU A 21 -3.75 8.60 10.52
CA LEU A 21 -4.16 7.34 9.92
C LEU A 21 -3.48 6.12 10.55
N THR A 22 -2.20 6.21 10.88
CA THR A 22 -1.40 5.06 11.31
C THR A 22 -1.29 4.91 12.82
N GLY A 23 -1.48 6.00 13.58
CA GLY A 23 -1.21 6.04 15.03
C GLY A 23 0.28 6.02 15.39
N SER A 24 1.18 5.98 14.41
CA SER A 24 2.62 5.84 14.57
C SER A 24 3.35 6.88 13.70
N PRO A 25 4.23 7.72 14.27
CA PRO A 25 5.01 8.69 13.51
C PRO A 25 5.85 8.06 12.40
N HIS A 26 6.47 6.91 12.66
CA HIS A 26 7.29 6.19 11.69
C HIS A 26 6.46 5.64 10.53
N ASP A 27 5.39 4.89 10.81
CA ASP A 27 4.51 4.38 9.76
C ASP A 27 3.83 5.51 8.97
N GLY A 28 3.56 6.64 9.64
CA GLY A 28 2.99 7.83 9.02
C GLY A 28 3.97 8.45 8.02
N ALA A 29 5.25 8.56 8.38
CA ALA A 29 6.30 9.06 7.49
C ALA A 29 6.49 8.14 6.27
N ASP A 30 6.54 6.82 6.49
CA ASP A 30 6.65 5.83 5.41
C ASP A 30 5.45 5.89 4.45
N LEU A 31 4.24 6.06 5.00
CA LEU A 31 3.03 6.22 4.19
C LEU A 31 3.10 7.48 3.32
N VAL A 32 3.52 8.61 3.89
CA VAL A 32 3.68 9.88 3.17
C VAL A 32 4.71 9.72 2.05
N GLN A 33 5.89 9.18 2.36
CA GLN A 33 6.95 8.95 1.39
C GLN A 33 6.45 8.10 0.22
N SER A 34 5.88 6.93 0.53
CA SER A 34 5.38 5.98 -0.47
C SER A 34 4.34 6.58 -1.41
N VAL A 35 3.54 7.54 -0.93
CA VAL A 35 2.51 8.21 -1.72
C VAL A 35 3.11 9.34 -2.55
N LEU A 36 4.02 10.14 -1.98
CA LEU A 36 4.70 11.20 -2.72
C LEU A 36 5.56 10.66 -3.86
N GLU A 37 6.21 9.51 -3.71
CA GLU A 37 6.93 8.83 -4.79
C GLU A 37 6.00 8.47 -5.96
N ARG A 38 4.82 7.92 -5.65
CA ARG A 38 3.79 7.60 -6.65
C ARG A 38 3.18 8.83 -7.30
N VAL A 39 2.98 9.90 -6.55
CA VAL A 39 2.40 11.15 -7.05
C VAL A 39 3.41 11.91 -7.92
N GLY A 40 4.68 11.94 -7.52
CA GLY A 40 5.75 12.59 -8.27
C GLY A 40 5.87 12.03 -9.69
N SER A 41 5.81 10.70 -9.85
CA SER A 41 5.83 10.05 -11.18
C SER A 41 4.62 10.40 -12.06
N HIS A 42 3.51 10.82 -11.48
CA HIS A 42 2.28 11.17 -12.20
C HIS A 42 1.98 12.68 -12.21
N TRP A 43 2.89 13.51 -11.68
CA TRP A 43 2.64 14.93 -11.42
C TRP A 43 2.19 15.70 -12.66
N ALA A 44 2.90 15.53 -13.78
CA ALA A 44 2.57 16.19 -15.04
C ALA A 44 1.16 15.83 -15.54
N ARG A 45 0.69 14.60 -15.27
CA ARG A 45 -0.67 14.18 -15.64
C ARG A 45 -1.72 14.81 -14.73
N LEU A 46 -1.47 14.88 -13.42
CA LEU A 46 -2.40 15.52 -12.47
C LEU A 46 -2.60 16.99 -12.79
N GLN A 47 -1.51 17.69 -13.12
CA GLN A 47 -1.55 19.10 -13.53
C GLN A 47 -2.38 19.32 -14.81
N ARG A 48 -2.36 18.39 -15.76
CA ARG A 48 -3.16 18.48 -16.99
C ARG A 48 -4.64 18.19 -16.79
N GLN A 49 -5.00 17.48 -15.73
CA GLN A 49 -6.37 17.04 -15.47
C GLN A 49 -7.15 18.00 -14.56
N ASP A 50 -6.56 19.13 -14.20
CA ASP A 50 -7.15 20.14 -13.29
C ASP A 50 -7.67 19.55 -11.96
N VAL A 51 -6.94 18.55 -11.45
CA VAL A 51 -7.25 17.87 -10.20
C VAL A 51 -6.55 18.60 -9.05
N ASP A 52 -7.25 18.85 -7.94
CA ASP A 52 -6.62 19.34 -6.70
C ASP A 52 -5.58 18.33 -6.18
N PRO A 53 -4.27 18.66 -6.23
CA PRO A 53 -3.22 17.75 -5.81
C PRO A 53 -3.30 17.39 -4.34
N THR A 54 -3.78 18.30 -3.49
CA THR A 54 -3.86 18.07 -2.03
C THR A 54 -4.92 17.03 -1.71
N ALA A 55 -6.13 17.18 -2.27
CA ALA A 55 -7.19 16.20 -2.15
C ALA A 55 -6.78 14.84 -2.73
N TYR A 56 -6.10 14.83 -3.87
CA TYR A 56 -5.61 13.61 -4.51
C TYR A 56 -4.63 12.85 -3.60
N VAL A 57 -3.62 13.54 -3.06
CA VAL A 57 -2.61 12.94 -2.17
C VAL A 57 -3.26 12.38 -0.91
N ARG A 58 -4.16 13.12 -0.26
CA ARG A 58 -4.87 12.64 0.95
C ARG A 58 -5.70 11.38 0.67
N ARG A 59 -6.38 11.33 -0.47
CA ARG A 59 -7.10 10.14 -0.92
C ARG A 59 -6.17 8.97 -1.20
N ALA A 60 -5.04 9.22 -1.86
CA ALA A 60 -4.03 8.21 -2.12
C ALA A 60 -3.42 7.64 -0.83
N MET A 61 -3.18 8.47 0.19
CA MET A 61 -2.74 8.04 1.52
C MET A 61 -3.78 7.14 2.21
N ALA A 62 -5.05 7.53 2.23
CA ALA A 62 -6.11 6.71 2.82
C ALA A 62 -6.22 5.34 2.11
N ASN A 63 -6.18 5.32 0.78
CA ASN A 63 -6.23 4.10 0.00
C ASN A 63 -5.01 3.20 0.27
N ALA A 64 -3.81 3.77 0.35
CA ALA A 64 -2.59 3.04 0.64
C ALA A 64 -2.63 2.41 2.05
N HIS A 65 -3.10 3.16 3.05
CA HIS A 65 -3.29 2.65 4.41
C HIS A 65 -4.30 1.49 4.46
N VAL A 66 -5.48 1.65 3.83
CA VAL A 66 -6.49 0.59 3.75
C VAL A 66 -5.97 -0.64 3.02
N SER A 67 -5.20 -0.46 1.95
CA SER A 67 -4.56 -1.57 1.22
C SER A 67 -3.59 -2.35 2.11
N ARG A 68 -2.72 -1.64 2.85
CA ARG A 68 -1.77 -2.23 3.80
C ARG A 68 -2.49 -3.01 4.89
N TRP A 69 -3.53 -2.43 5.50
CA TRP A 69 -4.36 -3.09 6.51
C TRP A 69 -5.07 -4.35 5.98
N ARG A 70 -5.60 -4.30 4.75
CA ARG A 70 -6.23 -5.47 4.12
C ARG A 70 -5.23 -6.58 3.83
N ARG A 71 -4.00 -6.24 3.47
CA ARG A 71 -2.93 -7.21 3.24
C ARG A 71 -2.50 -7.90 4.52
N HIS A 72 -2.22 -7.15 5.58
CA HIS A 72 -1.81 -7.72 6.87
C HIS A 72 -2.91 -8.56 7.54
N ARG A 73 -4.19 -8.28 7.30
CA ARG A 73 -5.28 -9.16 7.76
C ARG A 73 -5.37 -10.50 7.01
N ARG A 74 -4.81 -10.60 5.81
CA ARG A 74 -4.73 -11.87 5.04
C ARG A 74 -3.48 -12.66 5.39
N GLU A 75 -2.43 -11.97 5.84
CA GLU A 75 -1.20 -12.56 6.33
C GLU A 75 -1.39 -12.90 7.82
N LEU A 76 -1.95 -14.09 8.12
CA LEU A 76 -1.78 -14.66 9.44
C LEU A 76 -0.28 -14.90 9.63
N LEU A 77 0.32 -14.25 10.63
CA LEU A 77 1.68 -14.56 11.06
C LEU A 77 1.65 -16.01 11.59
N VAL A 78 1.99 -16.96 10.75
CA VAL A 78 2.16 -18.36 11.11
C VAL A 78 3.67 -18.56 11.28
N ASP A 79 4.10 -18.89 12.50
CA ASP A 79 5.51 -19.19 12.80
C ASP A 79 6.00 -20.47 12.09
N GLU A 80 5.07 -21.32 11.64
CA GLU A 80 5.34 -22.53 10.87
C GLU A 80 5.13 -22.28 9.36
N PRO A 81 6.18 -22.25 8.52
CA PRO A 81 5.96 -22.27 7.07
C PRO A 81 5.12 -23.52 6.73
N PRO A 82 4.11 -23.43 5.83
CA PRO A 82 3.37 -24.62 5.45
C PRO A 82 4.37 -25.65 4.95
N VAL A 83 4.46 -26.79 5.64
CA VAL A 83 5.37 -27.86 5.30
C VAL A 83 5.01 -28.36 3.90
N CYS A 84 5.68 -27.85 2.89
CA CYS A 84 5.60 -28.42 1.55
C CYS A 84 6.23 -29.80 1.62
N CYS A 85 5.40 -30.81 1.33
CA CYS A 85 5.69 -32.23 1.19
C CYS A 85 7.07 -32.49 0.56
N LEU A 86 8.05 -32.81 1.40
CA LEU A 86 9.36 -33.29 0.95
C LEU A 86 9.35 -34.82 0.90
N ARG A 87 8.48 -35.41 0.07
CA ARG A 87 8.67 -36.76 -0.49
C ARG A 87 7.59 -37.13 -1.50
N SER A 88 8.05 -37.35 -2.74
CA SER A 88 7.40 -38.06 -3.85
C SER A 88 6.04 -37.56 -4.34
N CYS A 89 6.02 -36.80 -5.43
CA CYS A 89 4.99 -37.00 -6.46
C CYS A 89 5.54 -36.63 -7.83
N GLY A 90 5.75 -37.65 -8.67
CA GLY A 90 6.05 -37.48 -10.09
C GLY A 90 4.92 -36.75 -10.81
N THR A 91 5.21 -36.29 -12.02
CA THR A 91 4.52 -35.26 -12.82
C THR A 91 3.07 -35.55 -13.26
N ARG A 92 2.27 -36.29 -12.48
CA ARG A 92 0.92 -36.68 -12.85
C ARG A 92 0.07 -36.99 -11.62
N CYS A 93 -0.56 -35.99 -11.02
CA CYS A 93 -1.82 -36.15 -10.28
C CYS A 93 -2.44 -34.80 -9.92
N LEU A 94 -3.18 -34.21 -10.86
CA LEU A 94 -4.12 -33.11 -10.58
C LEU A 94 -5.46 -33.42 -11.24
N ARG A 95 -6.02 -34.59 -10.92
CA ARG A 95 -7.46 -34.85 -10.99
C ARG A 95 -7.80 -35.80 -9.84
N SER A 96 -8.81 -35.45 -9.06
CA SER A 96 -9.43 -36.23 -7.97
C SER A 96 -8.77 -36.21 -6.58
N CYS A 97 -9.05 -35.14 -5.84
CA CYS A 97 -9.46 -35.25 -4.44
C CYS A 97 -10.42 -34.09 -4.14
N GLY A 98 -11.70 -34.30 -4.45
CA GLY A 98 -12.81 -33.63 -3.75
C GLY A 98 -12.84 -34.14 -2.31
N THR A 99 -13.48 -33.48 -1.34
CA THR A 99 -14.94 -33.31 -1.22
C THR A 99 -15.16 -32.30 -0.07
N ARG A 100 -15.81 -31.15 -0.24
CA ARG A 100 -17.27 -30.89 -0.11
C ARG A 100 -18.04 -32.01 0.62
N SER A 101 -18.62 -31.66 1.78
CA SER A 101 -19.59 -32.43 2.57
C SER A 101 -20.64 -33.17 1.74
#